data_AF-A0A7K4BK10-F1
#
_entry.id   AF-A0A7K4BK10-F1
#
_cell.length_a   1.000
_cell.length_b   1.000
_cell.length_c   1.000
_cell.angle_alpha   90.00
_cell.angle_beta   90.00
_cell.angle_gamma   90.00
#
_symmetry.space_group_name_H-M   'P 1'
#
loop_
_entity.id
_entity.type
_entity.pdbx_description
1 polymer ?
#
loop_
_entity_poly.entity_id
_entity_poly.type
_entity_poly.pdbx_seq_one_letter_code
_entity_poly.pdbx_strand_id
1 'polypeptide(L)'
;MTVIYVYRFLYLGFFRPADGAREGLLPKDPPIPMMVAMVATALLCIVLGLFPGILTDLLPGGTVAHPFALAGLIESAAIFAVAGVLLLAVRPLRQPWPGATIDIDALYIRAGRAVTWFSAVPLVHIAGAIERGIGVVVARLKHVTANPTVAIQIAGKTAVLPLMQAFLDPSRSQVYEEDLSYLKEQYPDIRTDIWGGGYGVIFISIIAFLYFILDVVW
;
A
#
# COMPACT_ATOMS: atom_id res chain seq x y z
N MET A 1 -29.25 13.35 -28.02
CA MET A 1 -28.01 14.06 -27.61
C MET A 1 -26.79 13.14 -27.62
N THR A 2 -26.81 11.97 -26.99
CA THR A 2 -25.69 11.01 -26.92
C THR A 2 -25.08 10.63 -28.27
N VAL A 3 -25.88 10.24 -29.26
CA VAL A 3 -25.40 9.81 -30.60
C VAL A 3 -24.61 10.91 -31.32
N ILE A 4 -25.06 12.18 -31.21
CA ILE A 4 -24.41 13.33 -31.84
C ILE A 4 -23.03 13.58 -31.23
N TYR A 5 -22.89 13.45 -29.91
CA TYR A 5 -21.62 13.60 -29.21
C TYR A 5 -20.66 12.45 -29.51
N VAL A 6 -21.12 11.20 -29.47
CA VAL A 6 -20.30 10.03 -29.78
C VAL A 6 -19.78 10.09 -31.21
N TYR A 7 -20.64 10.41 -32.18
CA TYR A 7 -20.20 10.60 -33.57
C TYR A 7 -19.18 11.73 -33.71
N ARG A 8 -19.44 12.89 -33.07
CA ARG A 8 -18.52 14.04 -33.12
C ARG A 8 -17.16 13.67 -32.52
N PHE A 9 -17.15 12.97 -31.38
CA PHE A 9 -15.95 12.49 -30.73
C PHE A 9 -15.17 11.52 -31.63
N LEU A 10 -15.84 10.50 -32.18
CA LEU A 10 -15.21 9.53 -33.08
C LEU A 10 -14.65 10.18 -34.34
N TYR A 11 -15.42 11.08 -34.96
CA TYR A 11 -14.97 11.81 -36.14
C TYR A 11 -13.77 12.70 -35.82
N LEU A 12 -13.83 13.50 -34.75
CA LEU A 12 -12.74 14.41 -34.39
C LEU A 12 -11.49 13.68 -33.90
N GLY A 13 -11.64 12.54 -33.22
CA GLY A 13 -10.53 11.77 -32.67
C GLY A 13 -9.81 10.90 -33.69
N PHE A 14 -10.55 10.24 -34.59
CA PHE A 14 -9.97 9.23 -35.50
C PHE A 14 -9.96 9.63 -36.98
N PHE A 15 -11.00 10.33 -37.46
CA PHE A 15 -11.24 10.51 -38.89
C PHE A 15 -11.01 11.93 -39.41
N ARG A 16 -10.83 12.92 -38.51
CA ARG A 16 -10.57 14.30 -38.90
C ARG A 16 -9.16 14.39 -39.51
N PRO A 17 -9.00 14.96 -40.72
CA PRO A 17 -7.69 15.30 -41.26
C PRO A 17 -6.97 16.24 -40.30
N ALA A 18 -5.78 15.83 -39.85
CA ALA A 18 -4.98 16.61 -38.92
C ALA A 18 -4.06 17.56 -39.70
N ASP A 19 -4.58 18.74 -40.04
CA ASP A 19 -3.82 19.78 -40.73
C ASP A 19 -2.71 20.31 -39.79
N GLY A 20 -1.47 19.86 -40.00
CA GLY A 20 -0.31 20.23 -39.17
C GLY A 20 0.08 19.23 -38.07
N ALA A 21 -0.42 17.99 -38.11
CA ALA A 21 0.17 16.91 -37.31
C ALA A 21 1.64 16.76 -37.72
N ARG A 22 2.56 16.92 -36.76
CA ARG A 22 4.01 16.76 -36.99
C ARG A 22 4.27 15.38 -37.61
N GLU A 23 4.54 15.39 -38.90
CA GLU A 23 4.92 14.23 -39.70
C GLU A 23 6.12 13.56 -39.01
N GLY A 24 5.90 12.45 -38.30
CA GLY A 24 6.99 11.68 -37.67
C GLY A 24 6.79 11.25 -36.21
N LEU A 25 5.79 11.75 -35.49
CA LEU A 25 5.42 11.21 -34.16
C LEU A 25 4.23 10.26 -34.32
N LEU A 26 4.49 9.04 -34.77
CA LEU A 26 3.49 7.98 -34.70
C LEU A 26 3.13 7.77 -33.22
N PRO A 27 1.84 7.89 -32.84
CA PRO A 27 1.40 7.60 -31.48
C PRO A 27 1.84 6.19 -31.10
N LYS A 28 2.45 6.05 -29.92
CA LYS A 28 2.84 4.75 -29.40
C LYS A 28 1.59 3.93 -29.10
N ASP A 29 1.58 2.67 -29.53
CA ASP A 29 0.50 1.73 -29.21
C ASP A 29 0.28 1.61 -27.70
N PRO A 30 -0.97 1.40 -27.25
CA PRO A 30 -1.28 1.25 -25.84
C PRO A 30 -0.52 0.07 -25.22
N PRO A 31 -0.12 0.17 -23.95
CA PRO A 31 0.59 -0.92 -23.28
C PRO A 31 -0.26 -2.20 -23.24
N ILE A 32 0.38 -3.36 -23.35
CA ILE A 32 -0.26 -4.69 -23.35
C ILE A 32 -1.34 -4.86 -22.27
N PRO A 33 -1.13 -4.52 -20.97
CA PRO A 33 -2.18 -4.68 -19.97
C PRO A 33 -3.45 -3.88 -20.27
N MET A 34 -3.33 -2.70 -20.89
CA MET A 34 -4.48 -1.89 -21.30
C MET A 34 -5.23 -2.56 -22.46
N MET A 35 -4.52 -3.11 -23.44
CA MET A 35 -5.16 -3.85 -24.56
C MET A 35 -5.90 -5.09 -24.07
N VAL A 36 -5.31 -5.87 -23.16
CA VAL A 36 -5.95 -7.05 -22.58
C VAL A 36 -7.26 -6.66 -21.88
N ALA A 37 -7.26 -5.58 -21.10
CA ALA A 37 -8.48 -5.08 -20.45
C ALA A 37 -9.54 -4.63 -21.46
N MET A 38 -9.16 -3.95 -22.54
CA MET A 38 -10.09 -3.54 -23.60
C MET A 38 -10.69 -4.74 -24.34
N VAL A 39 -9.88 -5.76 -24.65
CA VAL A 39 -10.35 -6.98 -25.31
C VAL A 39 -11.30 -7.77 -24.41
N ALA A 40 -10.94 -7.95 -23.13
CA ALA A 40 -11.78 -8.66 -22.17
C ALA A 40 -13.15 -7.98 -21.98
N THR A 41 -13.16 -6.64 -21.85
CA THR A 41 -14.41 -5.88 -21.73
C THR A 41 -15.23 -5.89 -23.02
N ALA A 42 -14.60 -5.78 -24.19
CA ALA A 42 -15.29 -5.89 -25.47
C ALA A 42 -15.95 -7.27 -25.65
N LEU A 43 -15.24 -8.35 -25.32
CA LEU A 43 -15.79 -9.71 -25.34
C LEU A 43 -16.98 -9.85 -24.39
N LEU A 44 -16.88 -9.31 -23.18
CA LEU A 44 -18.00 -9.30 -22.23
C LEU A 44 -19.21 -8.54 -22.81
N CYS A 45 -19.01 -7.35 -23.37
CA CYS A 45 -20.09 -6.57 -23.99
C CYS A 45 -20.76 -7.31 -25.15
N ILE A 46 -19.99 -8.02 -25.98
CA ILE A 46 -20.54 -8.84 -27.06
C ILE A 46 -21.37 -10.01 -26.51
N VAL A 47 -20.86 -10.71 -25.49
CA VAL A 47 -21.58 -11.84 -24.88
C VAL A 47 -22.87 -11.38 -24.24
N LEU A 48 -22.84 -10.30 -23.44
CA LEU A 48 -24.04 -9.77 -22.79
C LEU A 48 -25.03 -9.18 -23.80
N GLY A 49 -24.54 -8.61 -24.89
CA GLY A 49 -25.37 -8.09 -25.97
C GLY A 49 -26.06 -9.21 -26.76
N LEU A 50 -25.34 -10.27 -27.11
CA LEU A 50 -25.87 -11.38 -27.92
C LEU A 50 -26.77 -12.32 -27.10
N PHE A 51 -26.48 -12.50 -25.81
CA PHE A 51 -27.22 -13.39 -24.91
C PHE A 51 -27.79 -12.59 -23.72
N PRO A 52 -28.86 -11.80 -23.94
CA PRO A 52 -29.45 -10.96 -22.88
C PRO A 52 -30.13 -11.82 -21.81
N GLY A 53 -30.41 -13.09 -22.13
CA GLY A 53 -30.86 -14.13 -21.21
C GLY A 53 -30.02 -14.20 -19.93
N ILE A 54 -28.70 -14.04 -20.07
CA ILE A 54 -27.76 -14.07 -18.95
C ILE A 54 -28.10 -13.00 -17.89
N LEU A 55 -28.55 -11.82 -18.33
CA LEU A 55 -28.96 -10.75 -17.41
C LEU A 55 -30.39 -10.92 -16.92
N THR A 56 -31.31 -11.35 -17.80
CA THR A 56 -32.74 -11.48 -17.43
C THR A 56 -32.97 -12.61 -16.44
N ASP A 57 -32.21 -13.70 -16.54
CA ASP A 57 -32.29 -14.85 -15.63
C ASP A 57 -31.74 -14.53 -14.23
N LEU A 58 -30.87 -13.52 -14.14
CA LEU A 58 -30.28 -13.06 -12.89
C LEU A 58 -31.16 -12.03 -12.16
N LEU A 59 -32.19 -11.49 -12.84
CA LEU A 59 -33.10 -10.52 -12.24
C LEU A 59 -34.17 -11.23 -11.38
N PRO A 60 -34.27 -10.91 -10.07
CA PRO A 60 -35.32 -11.47 -9.22
C PRO A 60 -36.69 -10.92 -9.67
N GLY A 61 -37.57 -11.82 -10.13
CA GLY A 61 -38.92 -11.49 -10.59
C GLY A 61 -39.29 -12.01 -11.99
N GLY A 62 -38.36 -12.62 -12.72
CA GLY A 62 -38.66 -13.34 -13.97
C GLY A 62 -39.31 -12.42 -15.01
N THR A 63 -38.59 -11.39 -15.46
CA THR A 63 -39.13 -10.50 -16.48
C THR A 63 -39.12 -11.22 -17.84
N VAL A 64 -40.30 -11.41 -18.42
CA VAL A 64 -40.52 -11.86 -19.82
C VAL A 64 -40.16 -10.75 -20.83
N ALA A 65 -39.05 -10.06 -20.58
CA ALA A 65 -38.53 -9.09 -21.52
C ALA A 65 -37.94 -9.87 -22.70
N HIS A 66 -38.39 -9.53 -23.92
CA HIS A 66 -37.80 -10.03 -25.16
C HIS A 66 -37.04 -8.87 -25.84
N PRO A 67 -35.78 -8.56 -25.45
CA PRO A 67 -35.01 -7.46 -26.03
C PRO A 67 -34.85 -7.55 -27.55
N PHE A 68 -34.89 -8.78 -28.08
CA PHE A 68 -34.79 -9.05 -29.51
C PHE A 68 -36.13 -9.23 -30.22
N ALA A 69 -37.23 -8.77 -29.62
CA ALA A 69 -38.52 -8.74 -30.31
C ALA A 69 -38.42 -7.88 -31.58
N LEU A 70 -38.96 -8.39 -32.69
CA LEU A 70 -38.87 -7.76 -34.01
C LEU A 70 -39.34 -6.30 -34.00
N ALA A 71 -40.40 -6.01 -33.23
CA ALA A 71 -40.94 -4.67 -33.05
C ALA A 71 -39.92 -3.69 -32.43
N GLY A 72 -39.23 -4.10 -31.36
CA GLY A 72 -38.22 -3.26 -30.70
C GLY A 72 -36.98 -3.04 -31.57
N LEU A 73 -36.60 -4.04 -32.39
CA LEU A 73 -35.52 -3.89 -33.36
C LEU A 73 -35.87 -2.87 -34.43
N ILE A 74 -37.08 -2.95 -35.00
CA ILE A 74 -37.55 -2.03 -36.04
C ILE A 74 -37.63 -0.60 -35.49
N GLU A 75 -38.18 -0.43 -34.28
CA GLU A 75 -38.26 0.87 -33.62
C GLU A 75 -36.86 1.46 -33.37
N SER A 76 -35.95 0.65 -32.82
CA SER A 76 -34.56 1.06 -32.58
C SER A 76 -33.84 1.44 -33.89
N ALA A 77 -34.01 0.62 -34.94
CA ALA A 77 -33.44 0.88 -36.27
C ALA A 77 -34.00 2.17 -36.88
N ALA A 78 -35.31 2.43 -36.72
CA ALA A 78 -35.94 3.66 -37.18
C ALA A 78 -35.39 4.89 -36.43
N ILE A 79 -35.22 4.81 -35.10
CA ILE A 79 -34.63 5.89 -34.30
C ILE A 79 -33.20 6.16 -34.76
N PHE A 80 -32.38 5.13 -34.98
CA PHE A 80 -31.01 5.29 -35.47
C PHE A 80 -30.96 5.88 -36.88
N ALA A 81 -31.85 5.45 -37.79
CA ALA A 81 -31.94 5.99 -39.14
C ALA A 81 -32.30 7.48 -39.12
N VAL A 82 -33.32 7.87 -38.35
CA VAL A 82 -33.73 9.27 -38.21
C VAL A 82 -32.64 10.10 -37.54
N ALA A 83 -32.00 9.59 -36.49
CA ALA A 83 -30.88 10.26 -35.83
C ALA A 83 -29.69 10.45 -36.78
N GLY A 84 -29.39 9.46 -37.62
CA GLY A 84 -28.35 9.52 -38.65
C GLY A 84 -28.66 10.59 -39.70
N VAL A 85 -29.89 10.63 -40.21
CA VAL A 85 -30.33 11.65 -41.17
C VAL A 85 -30.26 13.05 -40.57
N LEU A 86 -30.78 13.25 -39.36
CA LEU A 86 -30.71 14.53 -38.65
C LEU A 86 -29.25 14.97 -38.43
N LEU A 87 -28.37 14.02 -38.12
CA LEU A 87 -26.96 14.28 -37.92
C LEU A 87 -26.28 14.77 -39.20
N LEU A 88 -26.58 14.15 -40.34
CA LEU A 88 -26.10 14.56 -41.66
C LEU A 88 -26.65 15.94 -42.05
N ALA A 89 -27.93 16.20 -41.76
CA ALA A 89 -28.57 17.49 -42.02
C ALA A 89 -27.96 18.65 -41.20
N VAL A 90 -27.51 18.40 -39.96
CA VAL A 90 -26.90 19.40 -39.07
C VAL A 90 -25.39 19.56 -39.32
N ARG A 91 -24.77 18.71 -40.15
CA ARG A 91 -23.34 18.79 -40.51
C ARG A 91 -22.87 20.19 -40.98
N PRO A 92 -23.56 20.90 -41.89
CA PRO A 92 -23.09 22.21 -42.38
C PRO A 92 -23.18 23.33 -41.32
N LEU A 93 -23.95 23.14 -40.24
CA LEU A 93 -24.14 24.15 -39.21
C LEU A 93 -23.09 24.09 -38.09
N ARG A 94 -22.22 23.08 -38.09
CA ARG A 94 -21.21 22.88 -37.04
C ARG A 94 -19.94 23.63 -37.37
N GLN A 95 -19.86 24.89 -36.94
CA GLN A 95 -18.60 25.60 -36.88
C GLN A 95 -17.73 25.00 -35.76
N PRO A 96 -16.44 24.67 -36.01
CA PRO A 96 -15.55 24.20 -34.97
C PRO A 96 -15.35 25.32 -33.94
N TRP A 97 -15.77 25.07 -32.70
CA TRP A 97 -15.48 25.97 -31.58
C TRP A 97 -13.96 25.96 -31.32
N PRO A 98 -13.26 27.11 -31.36
CA PRO A 98 -11.79 27.16 -31.26
C PRO A 98 -11.25 27.02 -29.82
N GLY A 99 -12.12 26.88 -28.83
CA GLY A 99 -11.72 26.70 -27.43
C GLY A 99 -11.31 25.25 -27.13
N ALA A 100 -10.08 25.06 -26.65
CA ALA A 100 -9.70 23.85 -25.93
C ALA A 100 -10.40 23.86 -24.57
N THR A 101 -11.41 23.00 -24.39
CA THR A 101 -12.10 22.88 -23.12
C THR A 101 -11.18 22.17 -22.12
N ILE A 102 -10.58 22.93 -21.22
CA ILE A 102 -9.92 22.39 -20.02
C ILE A 102 -11.04 21.97 -19.07
N ASP A 103 -11.49 20.73 -19.22
CA ASP A 103 -12.52 20.13 -18.38
C ASP A 103 -11.85 19.37 -17.22
N ILE A 104 -11.92 18.04 -17.27
CA ILE A 104 -11.54 17.13 -16.18
C ILE A 104 -10.11 16.60 -16.38
N ASP A 105 -9.58 16.69 -17.60
CA ASP A 105 -8.26 16.16 -17.96
C ASP A 105 -7.15 16.81 -17.13
N ALA A 106 -7.25 18.11 -16.86
CA ALA A 106 -6.29 18.84 -16.03
C ALA A 106 -6.30 18.36 -14.58
N LEU A 107 -7.49 18.06 -14.03
CA LEU A 107 -7.65 17.50 -12.69
C LEU A 107 -7.11 16.07 -12.64
N TYR A 108 -7.42 15.24 -13.65
CA TYR A 108 -6.95 13.86 -13.75
C TYR A 108 -5.42 13.78 -13.83
N ILE A 109 -4.80 14.61 -14.68
CA ILE A 109 -3.33 14.69 -14.81
C ILE A 109 -2.71 15.16 -13.48
N ARG A 110 -3.32 16.13 -12.80
CA ARG A 110 -2.80 16.64 -11.52
C ARG A 110 -2.94 15.63 -10.39
N ALA A 111 -4.05 14.89 -10.35
CA ALA A 111 -4.26 13.78 -9.42
C ALA A 111 -3.26 12.66 -9.66
N GLY A 112 -3.06 12.25 -10.92
CA GLY A 112 -2.05 11.25 -11.29
C GLY A 112 -0.64 11.64 -10.82
N ARG A 113 -0.24 12.90 -11.05
CA ARG A 113 1.05 13.41 -10.55
C ARG A 113 1.15 13.40 -9.03
N ALA A 114 0.07 13.72 -8.32
CA ALA A 114 0.06 13.69 -6.86
C ALA A 114 0.26 12.26 -6.33
N VAL A 115 -0.38 11.26 -6.95
CA VAL A 115 -0.21 9.84 -6.59
C VAL A 115 1.22 9.35 -6.86
N THR A 116 1.78 9.70 -8.02
CA THR A 116 3.18 9.35 -8.33
C THR A 116 4.17 10.04 -7.40
N TRP A 117 3.91 11.29 -7.03
CA TRP A 117 4.74 12.02 -6.08
C TRP A 117 4.66 11.42 -4.68
N PHE A 118 3.45 11.06 -4.22
CA PHE A 118 3.23 10.46 -2.90
C PHE A 118 3.92 9.09 -2.77
N SER A 119 3.85 8.26 -3.80
CA SER A 119 4.54 6.96 -3.80
C SER A 119 6.06 7.10 -3.87
N ALA A 120 6.58 8.04 -4.67
CA ALA A 120 8.02 8.18 -4.86
C ALA A 120 8.74 8.90 -3.72
N VAL A 121 8.08 9.85 -3.03
CA VAL A 121 8.75 10.74 -2.07
C VAL A 121 8.42 10.37 -0.62
N PRO A 122 7.23 10.70 -0.07
CA PRO A 122 6.98 10.50 1.34
C PRO A 122 7.00 9.03 1.74
N LEU A 123 6.48 8.12 0.91
CA LEU A 123 6.43 6.70 1.25
C LEU A 123 7.84 6.08 1.36
N VAL A 124 8.73 6.45 0.44
CA VAL A 124 10.14 6.01 0.46
C VAL A 124 10.88 6.58 1.67
N HIS A 125 10.64 7.86 2.00
CA HIS A 125 11.23 8.48 3.19
C HIS A 125 10.77 7.82 4.49
N ILE A 126 9.49 7.47 4.61
CA ILE A 126 8.95 6.76 5.77
C ILE A 126 9.55 5.36 5.87
N ALA A 127 9.60 4.61 4.76
CA ALA A 127 10.20 3.29 4.73
C ALA A 127 11.67 3.33 5.17
N GLY A 128 12.46 4.28 4.65
CA GLY A 128 13.85 4.46 5.06
C GLY A 128 14.03 4.99 6.49
N ALA A 129 13.04 5.68 7.07
CA ALA A 129 13.06 6.04 8.48
C ALA A 129 12.82 4.82 9.39
N ILE A 130 11.88 3.96 9.01
CA ILE A 130 11.59 2.70 9.71
C ILE A 130 12.82 1.79 9.70
N GLU A 131 13.44 1.62 8.53
CA GLU A 131 14.62 0.77 8.38
C GLU A 131 15.80 1.24 9.26
N ARG A 132 16.04 2.56 9.30
CA ARG A 132 17.04 3.14 10.21
C ARG A 132 16.69 2.92 11.68
N GLY A 133 15.42 3.06 12.06
CA GLY A 133 14.95 2.79 13.41
C GLY A 133 15.22 1.35 13.83
N ILE A 134 14.89 0.38 12.96
CA ILE A 134 15.17 -1.04 13.18
C ILE A 134 16.67 -1.27 13.33
N GLY A 135 17.51 -0.68 12.48
CA GLY A 135 18.97 -0.80 12.56
C GLY A 135 19.53 -0.35 13.91
N VAL A 136 19.03 0.76 14.45
CA VAL A 136 19.43 1.26 15.79
C VAL A 136 19.00 0.29 16.89
N VAL A 137 17.78 -0.21 16.85
CA VAL A 137 17.28 -1.17 17.86
C VAL A 137 18.10 -2.46 17.82
N VAL A 138 18.37 -3.00 16.62
CA VAL A 138 19.18 -4.20 16.45
C VAL A 138 20.61 -3.98 16.93
N ALA A 139 21.22 -2.83 16.64
CA ALA A 139 22.56 -2.50 17.12
C ALA A 139 22.63 -2.39 18.66
N ARG A 140 21.62 -1.74 19.28
CA ARG A 140 21.49 -1.65 20.74
C ARG A 140 21.30 -3.02 21.38
N LEU A 141 20.41 -3.83 20.81
CA LEU A 141 20.15 -5.17 21.30
C LEU A 141 21.42 -6.04 21.19
N LYS A 142 22.11 -6.01 20.03
CA LYS A 142 23.38 -6.70 19.82
C LYS A 142 24.41 -6.32 20.90
N HIS A 143 24.54 -5.02 21.19
CA HIS A 143 25.46 -4.52 22.20
C HIS A 143 25.10 -4.99 23.61
N VAL A 144 23.82 -5.08 23.96
CA VAL A 144 23.35 -5.61 25.25
C VAL A 144 23.53 -7.13 25.34
N THR A 145 23.28 -7.87 24.26
CA THR A 145 23.43 -9.33 24.23
C THR A 145 24.89 -9.80 24.15
N ALA A 146 25.84 -8.95 23.75
CA ALA A 146 27.25 -9.31 23.69
C ALA A 146 27.80 -9.71 25.08
N ASN A 147 27.30 -9.10 26.15
CA ASN A 147 27.63 -9.47 27.53
C ASN A 147 26.48 -9.09 28.49
N PRO A 148 25.43 -9.93 28.59
CA PRO A 148 24.19 -9.58 29.29
C PRO A 148 24.42 -9.39 30.80
N THR A 149 25.35 -10.15 31.37
CA THR A 149 25.65 -10.14 32.81
C THR A 149 26.28 -8.81 33.22
N VAL A 150 27.27 -8.32 32.46
CA VAL A 150 27.92 -7.02 32.74
C VAL A 150 27.00 -5.85 32.38
N ALA A 151 26.18 -5.97 31.31
CA ALA A 151 25.22 -4.93 30.94
C ALA A 151 24.16 -4.68 32.05
N ILE A 152 23.63 -5.75 32.66
CA ILE A 152 22.68 -5.67 33.77
C ILE A 152 23.34 -5.05 35.01
N GLN A 153 24.60 -5.38 35.28
CA GLN A 153 25.35 -4.77 36.40
C GLN A 153 25.56 -3.26 36.18
N ILE A 154 25.98 -2.84 34.99
CA ILE A 154 26.13 -1.41 34.66
C ILE A 154 24.79 -0.69 34.78
N ALA A 155 23.69 -1.29 34.31
CA ALA A 155 22.35 -0.72 34.42
C ALA A 155 21.89 -0.58 35.88
N GLY A 156 22.05 -1.64 36.68
CA GLY A 156 21.70 -1.64 38.10
C GLY A 156 22.51 -0.61 38.89
N LYS A 157 23.84 -0.57 38.70
CA LYS A 157 24.72 0.38 39.37
C LYS A 157 24.43 1.83 38.95
N THR A 158 24.12 2.08 37.67
CA THR A 158 23.74 3.42 37.18
C THR A 158 22.39 3.90 37.75
N ALA A 159 21.41 3.00 37.92
CA ALA A 159 20.12 3.34 38.50
C ALA A 159 20.18 3.62 40.01
N VAL A 160 21.10 2.96 40.72
CA VAL A 160 21.25 3.07 42.17
C VAL A 160 22.16 4.23 42.59
N LEU A 161 23.05 4.71 41.72
CA LEU A 161 23.93 5.87 41.97
C LEU A 161 23.23 7.15 42.45
N PRO A 162 22.18 7.67 41.78
CA PRO A 162 21.50 8.88 42.25
C PRO A 162 20.77 8.66 43.59
N LEU A 163 20.30 7.44 43.83
CA LEU A 163 19.66 7.07 45.11
C LEU A 163 20.69 6.96 46.24
N MET A 164 21.87 6.40 45.96
CA MET A 164 23.00 6.30 46.89
C MET A 164 23.59 7.67 47.23
N GLN A 165 23.80 8.53 46.23
CA GLN A 165 24.29 9.91 46.43
C GLN A 165 23.33 10.75 47.29
N ALA A 166 22.03 10.44 47.27
CA ALA A 166 21.02 11.13 48.09
C ALA A 166 20.93 10.61 49.53
N PHE A 167 21.32 9.36 49.81
CA PHE A 167 21.07 8.69 51.10
C PHE A 167 22.31 8.15 51.85
N LEU A 168 23.48 8.01 51.22
CA LEU A 168 24.69 7.44 51.84
C LEU A 168 25.89 8.40 51.84
N ASP A 169 26.84 8.14 52.76
CA ASP A 169 28.12 8.85 52.95
C ASP A 169 28.91 9.02 51.63
N PRO A 170 29.48 10.21 51.32
CA PRO A 170 30.19 10.51 50.08
C PRO A 170 31.46 9.68 49.83
N SER A 171 31.96 8.96 50.83
CA SER A 171 33.10 8.04 50.67
C SER A 171 32.72 6.73 49.98
N ARG A 172 31.47 6.27 50.11
CA ARG A 172 30.97 5.02 49.50
C ARG A 172 30.51 5.21 48.06
N SER A 173 30.05 6.41 47.70
CA SER A 173 29.65 6.76 46.34
C SER A 173 30.84 6.82 45.39
N GLN A 174 31.98 7.36 45.83
CA GLN A 174 33.20 7.46 45.02
C GLN A 174 33.73 6.08 44.60
N VAL A 175 33.75 5.10 45.51
CA VAL A 175 34.16 3.72 45.21
C VAL A 175 33.21 3.06 44.19
N TYR A 176 31.92 3.38 44.27
CA TYR A 176 30.91 2.88 43.33
C TYR A 176 31.01 3.54 41.93
N GLU A 177 31.39 4.82 41.88
CA GLU A 177 31.62 5.55 40.63
C GLU A 177 32.85 5.04 39.89
N GLU A 178 33.95 4.77 40.61
CA GLU A 178 35.19 4.22 40.04
C GLU A 178 35.00 2.80 39.49
N ASP A 179 34.23 1.97 40.20
CA ASP A 179 33.89 0.62 39.75
C ASP A 179 32.89 0.64 38.57
N LEU A 180 31.97 1.61 38.53
CA LEU A 180 31.08 1.80 37.37
C LEU A 180 31.86 2.28 36.13
N SER A 181 32.79 3.23 36.28
CA SER A 181 33.59 3.73 35.16
C SER A 181 34.49 2.64 34.60
N TYR A 182 35.12 1.84 35.46
CA TYR A 182 35.89 0.66 35.07
C TYR A 182 35.06 -0.34 34.25
N LEU A 183 33.86 -0.69 34.72
CA LEU A 183 32.98 -1.63 34.02
C LEU A 183 32.48 -1.08 32.67
N LYS A 184 32.27 0.24 32.54
CA LYS A 184 31.87 0.88 31.28
C LYS A 184 33.00 0.93 30.25
N GLU A 185 34.23 1.15 30.68
CA GLU A 185 35.39 1.32 29.81
C GLU A 185 35.89 -0.01 29.23
N GLN A 186 35.78 -1.09 30.00
CA GLN A 186 36.22 -2.42 29.61
C GLN A 186 35.12 -3.25 28.93
N TYR A 187 33.86 -2.77 28.86
CA TYR A 187 32.78 -3.44 28.16
C TYR A 187 32.99 -3.40 26.64
N PRO A 188 32.80 -4.51 25.88
CA PRO A 188 32.17 -5.79 26.25
C PRO A 188 33.13 -6.93 26.63
N ASP A 189 34.46 -6.72 26.58
CA ASP A 189 35.48 -7.78 26.62
C ASP A 189 35.75 -8.40 28.01
N ILE A 190 35.02 -7.97 29.05
CA ILE A 190 35.13 -8.55 30.40
C ILE A 190 34.55 -9.96 30.41
N ARG A 191 35.43 -10.97 30.44
CA ARG A 191 35.03 -12.36 30.74
C ARG A 191 34.89 -12.55 32.24
N THR A 192 33.65 -12.51 32.73
CA THR A 192 33.34 -12.96 34.09
C THR A 192 33.35 -14.49 34.12
N ASP A 193 34.21 -15.08 34.95
CA ASP A 193 34.15 -16.51 35.24
C ASP A 193 32.85 -16.81 35.98
N ILE A 194 31.95 -17.54 35.33
CA ILE A 194 30.59 -17.73 35.82
C ILE A 194 30.60 -18.92 36.78
N TRP A 195 30.90 -18.66 38.05
CA TRP A 195 30.68 -19.63 39.14
C TRP A 195 29.18 -19.62 39.52
N GLY A 196 28.29 -20.07 38.62
CA GLY A 196 26.85 -19.85 38.83
C GLY A 196 25.86 -20.72 38.05
N GLY A 197 26.30 -21.52 37.08
CA GLY A 197 25.38 -22.32 36.24
C GLY A 197 24.63 -23.43 36.98
N GLY A 198 25.16 -23.94 38.09
CA GLY A 198 24.59 -25.09 38.81
C GLY A 198 23.40 -24.74 39.72
N TYR A 199 23.39 -23.54 40.30
CA TYR A 199 22.40 -23.21 41.33
C TYR A 199 20.97 -23.09 40.80
N GLY A 200 20.80 -22.68 39.54
CA GLY A 200 19.47 -22.62 38.91
C GLY A 200 18.82 -24.01 38.78
N VAL A 201 19.59 -25.01 38.33
CA VAL A 201 19.11 -26.39 38.23
C VAL A 201 18.87 -26.99 39.61
N ILE A 202 19.74 -26.70 40.58
CA ILE A 202 19.56 -27.14 41.97
C ILE A 202 18.29 -26.53 42.58
N PHE A 203 18.05 -25.24 42.36
CA PHE A 203 16.86 -24.55 42.87
C PHE A 203 15.57 -25.05 42.22
N ILE A 204 15.55 -25.24 40.89
CA ILE A 204 14.41 -25.85 40.19
C ILE A 204 14.17 -27.27 40.68
N SER A 205 15.24 -28.05 40.90
CA SER A 205 15.14 -29.42 41.43
C SER A 205 14.61 -29.45 42.85
N ILE A 206 15.03 -28.52 43.72
CA ILE A 206 14.52 -28.38 45.09
C ILE A 206 13.03 -28.02 45.09
N ILE A 207 12.61 -27.08 44.24
CA ILE A 207 11.19 -26.69 44.13
C ILE A 207 10.35 -27.86 43.61
N ALA A 208 10.79 -28.55 42.56
CA ALA A 208 10.10 -29.72 42.02
C ALA A 208 9.99 -30.85 43.06
N PHE A 209 11.05 -31.07 43.84
CA PHE A 209 11.07 -32.06 44.91
C PHE A 209 10.11 -31.71 46.06
N LEU A 210 10.08 -30.45 46.49
CA LEU A 210 9.13 -29.96 47.49
C LEU A 210 7.68 -30.09 47.02
N TYR A 211 7.42 -29.79 45.74
CA TYR A 211 6.10 -29.96 45.14
C TYR A 211 5.65 -31.43 45.16
N PHE A 212 6.54 -32.35 44.78
CA PHE A 212 6.25 -33.79 44.82
C PHE A 212 5.95 -34.29 46.23
N ILE A 213 6.69 -33.84 47.25
CA ILE A 213 6.41 -34.21 48.65
C ILE A 213 5.05 -33.67 49.11
N LEU A 214 4.70 -32.44 48.75
CA LEU A 214 3.42 -31.84 49.14
C LEU A 214 2.22 -32.51 48.45
N ASP A 215 2.38 -32.99 47.22
CA ASP A 215 1.35 -33.71 46.45
C ASP A 215 1.12 -35.14 46.97
N VAL A 216 2.14 -35.78 47.56
CA VAL A 216 2.03 -37.14 48.14
C VAL A 216 1.39 -37.14 49.53
N VAL A 217 1.37 -36.00 50.22
CA VAL A 217 0.89 -35.87 51.62
C VAL A 217 -0.57 -35.42 51.71
N TRP A 218 -1.19 -35.05 50.58
CA TRP A 218 -2.61 -34.67 50.46
C TRP A 218 -3.39 -35.69 49.63
#